data_AF-A0A1H9CPW1-F1
#
_entry.id   AF-A0A1H9CPW1-F1
#
_cell.length_a   1.000
_cell.length_b   1.000
_cell.length_c   1.000
_cell.angle_alpha   90.00
_cell.angle_beta   90.00
_cell.angle_gamma   90.00
#
_symmetry.space_group_name_H-M   'P 1'
#
loop_
_entity.id
_entity.type
_entity.pdbx_description
1 polymer ?
#
loop_
_entity_poly.entity_id
_entity_poly.type
_entity_poly.pdbx_seq_one_letter_code
_entity_poly.pdbx_strand_id
1 'polypeptide(L)'
;MQRTDMVEWEKIAEAIHQLQDARSNLLRTLTGEGNVPKSVYRTQYERVEDSTSKLKSDLEDRMFEEHPDEASIDVFYGSSDE
;
A
#
# COMPACT_ATOMS: atom_id res chain seq x y z
N MET A 1 -12.18 1.82 -22.09
CA MET A 1 -11.21 1.68 -20.98
C MET A 1 -10.03 0.88 -21.49
N GLN A 2 -8.81 1.32 -21.18
CA GLN A 2 -7.62 0.49 -21.40
C GLN A 2 -7.51 -0.47 -20.23
N ARG A 3 -7.46 -1.78 -20.51
CA ARG A 3 -7.31 -2.84 -19.50
C ARG A 3 -5.82 -2.96 -19.15
N THR A 4 -5.52 -3.05 -17.86
CA THR A 4 -4.17 -3.28 -17.33
C THR A 4 -3.95 -4.78 -17.28
N ASP A 5 -2.84 -5.31 -17.78
CA ASP A 5 -2.59 -6.76 -17.70
C ASP A 5 -2.31 -7.20 -16.25
N MET A 6 -2.64 -8.45 -15.88
CA MET A 6 -2.42 -8.97 -14.50
C MET A 6 -0.96 -8.85 -14.03
N VAL A 7 0.01 -9.04 -14.93
CA VAL A 7 1.44 -8.84 -14.63
C VAL A 7 1.75 -7.39 -14.22
N GLU A 8 1.05 -6.42 -14.80
CA GLU A 8 1.20 -5.02 -14.40
C GLU A 8 0.51 -4.74 -13.06
N TRP A 9 -0.62 -5.40 -12.77
CA TRP A 9 -1.25 -5.35 -11.44
C TRP A 9 -0.33 -5.87 -10.33
N GLU A 10 0.37 -6.99 -10.56
CA GLU A 10 1.36 -7.54 -9.63
C GLU A 10 2.50 -6.54 -9.35
N LYS A 11 3.03 -5.88 -10.40
CA LYS A 11 4.06 -4.82 -10.23
C LYS A 11 3.54 -3.62 -9.45
N ILE A 12 2.30 -3.20 -9.70
CA ILE A 12 1.66 -2.11 -8.94
C ILE A 12 1.54 -2.49 -7.47
N ALA A 13 1.12 -3.72 -7.19
CA ALA A 13 0.99 -4.20 -5.81
C ALA A 13 2.36 -4.29 -5.11
N GLU A 14 3.40 -4.79 -5.80
CA GLU A 14 4.77 -4.79 -5.29
C GLU A 14 5.23 -3.37 -4.91
N ALA A 15 4.96 -2.38 -5.76
CA ALA A 15 5.29 -0.98 -5.47
C ALA A 15 4.53 -0.43 -4.24
N ILE A 16 3.27 -0.83 -4.04
CA ILE A 16 2.50 -0.48 -2.84
C ILE A 16 3.11 -1.13 -1.58
N HIS A 17 3.55 -2.38 -1.66
CA HIS A 17 4.24 -3.05 -0.54
C HIS A 17 5.56 -2.35 -0.19
N GLN A 18 6.38 -2.02 -1.18
CA GLN A 18 7.63 -1.27 -0.98
C GLN A 18 7.38 0.10 -0.32
N LEU A 19 6.28 0.78 -0.68
CA LEU A 19 5.87 2.04 -0.05
C LEU A 19 5.49 1.84 1.43
N GLN A 20 4.77 0.76 1.77
CA GLN A 20 4.40 0.43 3.15
C GLN A 20 5.63 0.11 4.00
N ASP A 21 6.60 -0.62 3.46
CA ASP A 21 7.87 -0.91 4.12
C ASP A 21 8.68 0.36 4.36
N ALA A 22 8.82 1.22 3.35
CA ALA A 22 9.51 2.50 3.47
C ALA A 22 8.84 3.41 4.53
N ARG A 23 7.51 3.42 4.58
CA ARG A 23 6.73 4.17 5.59
C ARG A 23 6.96 3.63 7.00
N SER A 24 7.02 2.31 7.16
CA SER A 24 7.30 1.67 8.45
C SER A 24 8.72 1.97 8.93
N ASN A 25 9.70 1.92 8.02
CA ASN A 25 11.08 2.29 8.30
C ASN A 25 11.21 3.77 8.69
N LEU A 26 10.54 4.68 7.98
CA LEU A 26 10.51 6.09 8.34
C LEU A 26 9.98 6.32 9.76
N LEU A 27 8.87 5.67 10.12
CA LEU A 27 8.31 5.76 11.47
C LEU A 27 9.32 5.28 12.51
N ARG A 28 9.94 4.11 12.26
CA ARG A 28 10.96 3.55 13.14
C ARG A 28 12.13 4.51 13.34
N THR A 29 12.64 5.13 12.27
CA THR A 29 13.71 6.13 12.34
C THR A 29 13.28 7.37 13.13
N LEU A 30 12.07 7.87 12.91
CA LEU A 30 11.52 9.04 13.64
C LEU A 30 11.33 8.76 15.14
N THR A 31 10.81 7.58 15.49
CA THR A 31 10.52 7.18 16.89
C THR A 31 11.74 6.67 17.64
N GLY A 32 12.69 6.05 16.94
CA GLY A 32 13.85 5.39 17.54
C GLY A 32 15.06 6.30 17.59
N GLU A 33 15.67 6.54 16.42
CA GLU A 33 16.97 7.22 16.31
C GLU A 33 16.85 8.74 16.36
N GLY A 34 15.81 9.29 15.73
CA GLY A 34 15.61 10.74 15.64
C GLY A 34 15.05 11.36 16.92
N ASN A 35 14.49 10.54 17.81
CA ASN A 35 13.77 10.95 19.02
C ASN A 35 12.81 12.14 18.76
N VAL A 36 12.18 12.14 17.57
CA VAL A 36 11.36 13.26 17.10
C VAL A 36 10.03 13.22 17.84
N PRO A 37 9.59 14.31 18.49
CA PRO A 37 8.31 14.32 19.18
C PRO A 37 7.17 13.98 18.22
N LYS A 38 6.28 13.08 18.63
CA LYS A 38 5.14 12.62 17.81
C LYS A 38 4.30 13.78 17.25
N SER A 39 4.17 14.88 18.00
CA SER A 39 3.45 16.09 17.55
C SER A 39 4.00 16.71 16.26
N VAL A 40 5.27 16.48 15.91
CA VAL A 40 5.92 17.02 14.72
C VAL A 40 5.47 16.29 13.45
N TYR A 41 5.31 14.96 13.50
CA TYR A 41 5.08 14.15 12.30
C TYR A 41 3.72 13.46 12.24
N ARG A 42 3.04 13.27 13.38
CA ARG A 42 1.83 12.43 13.50
C ARG A 42 0.80 12.69 12.42
N THR A 43 0.36 13.95 12.27
CA THR A 43 -0.72 14.29 11.34
C THR A 43 -0.35 13.99 9.90
N GLN A 44 0.89 14.25 9.49
CA GLN A 44 1.30 13.98 8.10
C GLN A 44 1.53 12.48 7.87
N TYR A 45 2.06 11.77 8.87
CA TYR A 45 2.22 10.33 8.79
C TYR A 45 0.88 9.60 8.67
N GLU A 46 -0.10 9.94 9.52
CA GLU A 46 -1.48 9.41 9.46
C GLU A 46 -2.11 9.70 8.09
N ARG A 47 -1.94 10.91 7.53
CA ARG A 47 -2.45 11.24 6.18
C ARG A 47 -1.84 10.39 5.07
N VAL A 48 -0.53 10.13 5.14
CA VAL A 48 0.14 9.24 4.18
C VAL A 48 -0.42 7.84 4.32
N GLU A 49 -0.61 7.36 5.54
CA GLU A 49 -1.21 6.06 5.82
C GLU A 49 -2.62 5.92 5.23
N ASP A 50 -3.50 6.88 5.50
CA ASP A 50 -4.87 6.91 4.98
C ASP A 50 -4.87 6.96 3.45
N SER A 51 -4.02 7.80 2.85
CA SER A 51 -3.96 7.98 1.40
C SER A 51 -3.45 6.73 0.69
N THR A 52 -2.44 6.06 1.24
CA THR A 52 -1.94 4.79 0.71
C THR A 52 -2.99 3.69 0.81
N SER A 53 -3.69 3.59 1.94
CA SER A 53 -4.77 2.61 2.13
C SER A 53 -5.92 2.82 1.15
N LYS A 54 -6.32 4.09 0.95
CA LYS A 54 -7.35 4.43 -0.03
C LYS A 54 -6.93 4.10 -1.46
N LEU A 55 -5.72 4.49 -1.86
CA LEU A 55 -5.20 4.17 -3.19
C LEU A 55 -5.18 2.65 -3.43
N LYS A 56 -4.76 1.87 -2.43
CA LYS A 56 -4.76 0.41 -2.49
C LYS A 56 -6.16 -0.14 -2.74
N SER A 57 -7.17 0.33 -2.00
CA SER A 57 -8.57 -0.06 -2.17
C SER A 57 -9.10 0.30 -3.57
N ASP A 58 -8.84 1.52 -4.06
CA ASP A 58 -9.31 1.96 -5.37
C ASP A 58 -8.66 1.13 -6.52
N LEU A 59 -7.40 0.70 -6.33
CA LEU A 59 -6.69 -0.17 -7.28
C LEU A 59 -7.20 -1.61 -7.25
N GLU A 60 -7.49 -2.14 -6.06
CA GLU A 60 -8.12 -3.45 -5.88
C GLU A 60 -9.48 -3.51 -6.59
N ASP A 61 -10.37 -2.55 -6.31
CA ASP A 61 -11.70 -2.48 -6.92
C ASP A 61 -11.59 -2.51 -8.45
N ARG A 62 -10.69 -1.68 -8.99
CA ARG A 62 -10.46 -1.62 -10.43
C ARG A 62 -9.88 -2.91 -11.02
N MET A 63 -8.99 -3.59 -10.30
CA MET A 63 -8.46 -4.90 -10.73
C MET A 63 -9.58 -5.94 -10.81
N PHE A 64 -10.47 -5.98 -9.81
CA PHE A 64 -11.65 -6.87 -9.82
C PHE A 64 -12.64 -6.53 -10.95
N GLU A 65 -12.82 -5.24 -11.26
CA GLU A 65 -13.62 -4.82 -12.42
C GLU A 65 -13.00 -5.26 -13.76
N GLU A 66 -11.66 -5.21 -13.87
CA GLU A 66 -10.94 -5.53 -15.10
C GLU A 66 -10.69 -7.04 -15.29
N HIS A 67 -10.61 -7.82 -14.21
CA HIS A 67 -10.23 -9.24 -14.20
C HIS A 67 -11.02 -10.05 -13.17
N PRO A 68 -12.36 -10.15 -13.26
CA PRO A 68 -13.17 -10.82 -12.24
C PRO A 68 -12.83 -12.31 -12.04
N ASP A 69 -12.27 -12.97 -13.05
CA ASP A 69 -11.92 -14.39 -13.03
C ASP A 69 -10.48 -14.68 -12.57
N GLU A 70 -9.61 -13.65 -12.55
CA GLU A 70 -8.18 -13.78 -12.23
C GLU A 70 -7.75 -12.94 -11.01
N ALA A 71 -8.54 -11.92 -10.64
CA ALA A 71 -8.27 -11.04 -9.53
C ALA A 71 -8.31 -11.80 -8.18
N SER A 72 -7.34 -11.52 -7.32
CA SER A 72 -7.31 -11.98 -5.93
C SER A 72 -7.00 -10.81 -5.00
N ILE A 73 -7.63 -10.81 -3.82
CA ILE A 73 -7.31 -9.90 -2.72
C ILE A 73 -5.82 -10.07 -2.34
N ASP A 74 -5.28 -11.29 -2.46
CA ASP A 74 -3.89 -11.59 -2.08
C ASP A 74 -2.86 -10.78 -2.86
N VAL A 75 -3.20 -10.30 -4.08
CA VAL A 75 -2.29 -9.46 -4.89
C VAL A 75 -1.85 -8.24 -4.11
N PHE A 76 -2.77 -7.58 -3.40
CA PHE A 76 -2.48 -6.36 -2.66
C PHE A 76 -2.25 -6.60 -1.17
N TYR A 77 -2.84 -7.63 -0.56
CA TYR A 77 -2.78 -7.85 0.89
C TYR A 77 -1.78 -8.93 1.30
N GLY A 78 -1.19 -9.63 0.33
CA GLY A 78 -0.39 -10.82 0.55
C GLY A 78 -1.28 -12.02 0.88
N SER A 79 -0.82 -13.21 0.52
CA SER A 79 -1.45 -14.45 0.97
C SER A 79 -1.40 -14.50 2.49
N SER A 80 -2.56 -14.69 3.13
CA SER A 80 -2.60 -15.05 4.55
C SER A 80 -2.14 -16.50 4.69
N ASP A 81 -0.84 -16.76 4.54
CA ASP A 81 -0.24 -18.02 4.94
C ASP A 81 -0.13 -18.02 6.49
N GLU A 82 -1.17 -18.55 7.14
CA GLU A 82 -1.09 -19.17 8.47
C GLU A 82 -0.81 -20.67 8.34
#